data_AF-A0A7Y7CXV9-F1
#
_entry.id   AF-A0A7Y7CXV9-F1
#
_cell.length_a   1.000
_cell.length_b   1.000
_cell.length_c   1.000
_cell.angle_alpha   90.00
_cell.angle_beta   90.00
_cell.angle_gamma   90.00
#
_symmetry.space_group_name_H-M   'P 1'
#
loop_
_entity.id
_entity.type
_entity.pdbx_description
1 polymer ?
#
loop_
_entity_poly.entity_id
_entity_poly.type
_entity_poly.pdbx_seq_one_letter_code
_entity_poly.pdbx_strand_id
1 'polypeptide(L)'
;MPSYRAPAKDAQFILHDVLKVSGQDIPGYSELEPDFTGAVLEEAGKIASEVLHPLNTVGDQEGCRLENGVVYTPKGFLEAFEQGKEGGWTGLDMPEEFGGQNMPYVMGTAVGEFFSAANQAFTMYQGLTHGAASAILAHGTDEQKATYLPNMISCQWTGTMNLTEPHCGTDLGLMRTKAEPQGDGSFKISGQKIFISSGDHDMAENIVHLVLAKIPGGPEG
;
A
#
# COMPACT_ATOMS: atom_id res chain seq x y z
N MET A 1 -1.08 -18.71 22.97
CA MET A 1 -1.43 -18.12 21.67
C MET A 1 -0.21 -18.18 20.77
N PRO A 2 -0.36 -18.39 19.46
CA PRO A 2 0.76 -18.31 18.52
C PRO A 2 1.38 -16.91 18.61
N SER A 3 2.71 -16.81 18.50
CA SER A 3 3.45 -15.54 18.58
C SER A 3 4.26 -15.34 17.30
N TYR A 4 4.31 -14.11 16.80
CA TYR A 4 5.24 -13.70 15.74
C TYR A 4 6.47 -13.04 16.35
N ARG A 5 7.66 -13.37 15.83
CA ARG A 5 8.93 -12.73 16.18
C ARG A 5 9.64 -12.32 14.90
N ALA A 6 9.81 -11.02 14.70
CA ALA A 6 10.48 -10.49 13.52
C ALA A 6 11.93 -11.02 13.38
N PRO A 7 12.33 -11.50 12.19
CA PRO A 7 13.68 -12.02 11.94
C PRO A 7 14.71 -10.91 11.68
N ALA A 8 14.73 -9.84 12.51
CA ALA A 8 15.58 -8.66 12.31
C ALA A 8 17.08 -8.98 12.18
N LYS A 9 17.57 -10.03 12.86
CA LYS A 9 18.96 -10.49 12.74
C LYS A 9 19.28 -11.05 11.35
N ASP A 10 18.35 -11.78 10.76
CA ASP A 10 18.52 -12.35 9.43
C ASP A 10 18.45 -11.25 8.37
N ALA A 11 17.50 -10.33 8.51
CA ALA A 11 17.42 -9.14 7.66
C ALA A 11 18.71 -8.29 7.71
N GLN A 12 19.28 -8.07 8.90
CA GLN A 12 20.58 -7.41 9.07
C GLN A 12 21.71 -8.15 8.33
N PHE A 13 21.80 -9.46 8.48
CA PHE A 13 22.77 -10.29 7.77
C PHE A 13 22.62 -10.17 6.25
N ILE A 14 21.39 -10.25 5.73
CA ILE A 14 21.14 -10.09 4.29
C ILE A 14 21.57 -8.70 3.80
N LEU A 15 21.21 -7.63 4.51
CA LEU A 15 21.55 -6.26 4.10
C LEU A 15 23.06 -6.02 4.10
N HIS A 16 23.78 -6.46 5.12
CA HIS A 16 25.19 -6.06 5.33
C HIS A 16 26.22 -7.10 4.88
N ASP A 17 25.97 -8.37 5.12
CA ASP A 17 26.93 -9.44 4.78
C ASP A 17 26.73 -9.93 3.33
N VAL A 18 25.48 -9.97 2.86
CA VAL A 18 25.14 -10.48 1.52
C VAL A 18 25.08 -9.36 0.48
N LEU A 19 24.17 -8.40 0.67
CA LEU A 19 23.94 -7.30 -0.27
C LEU A 19 24.96 -6.18 -0.15
N LYS A 20 25.57 -6.04 1.05
CA LYS A 20 26.57 -5.01 1.38
C LYS A 20 26.05 -3.61 1.07
N VAL A 21 24.83 -3.30 1.50
CA VAL A 21 24.09 -2.11 1.05
C VAL A 21 24.88 -0.82 1.21
N SER A 22 25.49 -0.55 2.37
CA SER A 22 26.28 0.68 2.59
C SER A 22 27.51 0.84 1.69
N GLY A 23 28.00 -0.26 1.11
CA GLY A 23 29.15 -0.26 0.19
C GLY A 23 28.78 -0.13 -1.29
N GLN A 24 27.49 -0.07 -1.65
CA GLN A 24 27.05 0.05 -3.04
C GLN A 24 26.95 1.51 -3.47
N ASP A 25 27.30 1.80 -4.72
CA ASP A 25 27.13 3.13 -5.33
C ASP A 25 25.70 3.29 -5.87
N ILE A 26 24.74 3.31 -4.95
CA ILE A 26 23.31 3.53 -5.23
C ILE A 26 22.84 4.70 -4.36
N PRO A 27 22.15 5.71 -4.92
CA PRO A 27 21.65 6.85 -4.14
C PRO A 27 20.84 6.39 -2.89
N GLY A 28 21.15 6.99 -1.74
CA GLY A 28 20.56 6.67 -0.44
C GLY A 28 21.14 5.43 0.27
N TYR A 29 21.87 4.54 -0.41
CA TYR A 29 22.42 3.33 0.22
C TYR A 29 23.54 3.63 1.21
N SER A 30 24.30 4.72 1.03
CA SER A 30 25.35 5.15 1.97
C SER A 30 24.84 5.54 3.35
N GLU A 31 23.52 5.76 3.50
CA GLU A 31 22.88 6.06 4.78
C GLU A 31 22.41 4.79 5.49
N LEU A 32 22.37 3.65 4.79
CA LEU A 32 21.97 2.35 5.31
C LEU A 32 23.10 1.68 6.09
N GLU A 33 23.60 2.35 7.13
CA GLU A 33 24.59 1.78 8.04
C GLU A 33 23.95 0.74 8.99
N PRO A 34 24.73 -0.22 9.53
CA PRO A 34 24.22 -1.28 10.40
C PRO A 34 23.41 -0.78 11.61
N ASP A 35 23.87 0.26 12.28
CA ASP A 35 23.16 0.81 13.45
C ASP A 35 21.82 1.44 13.07
N PHE A 36 21.78 2.18 11.95
CA PHE A 36 20.56 2.82 11.45
C PHE A 36 19.52 1.80 11.01
N THR A 37 19.92 0.88 10.12
CA THR A 37 19.06 -0.20 9.65
C THR A 37 18.62 -1.10 10.81
N GLY A 38 19.47 -1.30 11.82
CA GLY A 38 19.18 -2.08 13.02
C GLY A 38 18.06 -1.48 13.84
N ALA A 39 18.12 -0.16 14.08
CA ALA A 39 17.09 0.57 14.79
C ALA A 39 15.73 0.51 14.07
N VAL A 40 15.72 0.75 12.75
CA VAL A 40 14.49 0.69 11.93
C VAL A 40 13.86 -0.70 11.97
N LEU A 41 14.65 -1.76 11.77
CA LEU A 41 14.16 -3.14 11.75
C LEU A 41 13.69 -3.62 13.14
N GLU A 42 14.34 -3.19 14.21
CA GLU A 42 13.91 -3.51 15.57
C GLU A 42 12.55 -2.89 15.87
N GLU A 43 12.36 -1.60 15.54
CA GLU A 43 11.12 -0.90 15.83
C GLU A 43 9.96 -1.40 14.96
N ALA A 44 10.20 -1.65 13.66
CA ALA A 44 9.24 -2.34 12.81
C ALA A 44 8.88 -3.73 13.36
N GLY A 45 9.87 -4.46 13.88
CA GLY A 45 9.67 -5.76 14.49
C GLY A 45 8.78 -5.72 15.73
N LYS A 46 8.90 -4.69 16.58
CA LYS A 46 8.02 -4.49 17.74
C LYS A 46 6.58 -4.25 17.32
N ILE A 47 6.34 -3.37 16.35
CA ILE A 47 4.99 -3.11 15.83
C ILE A 47 4.39 -4.39 15.25
N ALA A 48 5.15 -5.12 14.44
CA ALA A 48 4.71 -6.39 13.87
C ALA A 48 4.30 -7.40 14.96
N SER A 49 5.15 -7.59 15.97
CA SER A 49 4.93 -8.58 17.03
C SER A 49 3.87 -8.19 18.07
N GLU A 50 3.81 -6.91 18.46
CA GLU A 50 3.01 -6.44 19.60
C GLU A 50 1.68 -5.82 19.19
N VAL A 51 1.57 -5.29 17.96
CA VAL A 51 0.37 -4.62 17.46
C VAL A 51 -0.31 -5.46 16.38
N LEU A 52 0.42 -5.81 15.32
CA LEU A 52 -0.20 -6.41 14.12
C LEU A 52 -0.56 -7.89 14.31
N HIS A 53 0.37 -8.70 14.82
CA HIS A 53 0.17 -10.14 14.98
C HIS A 53 -1.01 -10.51 15.91
N PRO A 54 -1.23 -9.84 17.05
CA PRO A 54 -2.43 -10.08 17.86
C PRO A 54 -3.75 -9.89 17.11
N LEU A 55 -3.77 -9.00 16.11
CA LEU A 55 -4.95 -8.71 15.30
C LEU A 55 -5.15 -9.72 14.15
N ASN A 56 -4.16 -10.59 13.87
CA ASN A 56 -4.25 -11.53 12.75
C ASN A 56 -5.40 -12.53 12.93
N THR A 57 -5.51 -13.13 14.12
CA THR A 57 -6.63 -14.03 14.44
C THR A 57 -7.96 -13.29 14.54
N VAL A 58 -7.96 -12.03 15.00
CA VAL A 58 -9.18 -11.20 15.05
C VAL A 58 -9.71 -10.96 13.64
N GLY A 59 -8.84 -10.59 12.70
CA GLY A 59 -9.20 -10.37 11.30
C GLY A 59 -9.82 -11.59 10.63
N ASP A 60 -9.28 -12.79 10.88
CA ASP A 60 -9.82 -14.05 10.36
C ASP A 60 -11.19 -14.41 10.97
N GLN A 61 -11.36 -14.20 12.28
CA GLN A 61 -12.59 -14.56 12.99
C GLN A 61 -13.76 -13.62 12.69
N GLU A 62 -13.49 -12.32 12.57
CA GLU A 62 -14.53 -11.31 12.37
C GLU A 62 -14.83 -11.08 10.89
N GLY A 63 -13.79 -11.05 10.04
CA GLY A 63 -13.91 -10.59 8.66
C GLY A 63 -14.38 -9.13 8.55
N CYS A 64 -14.73 -8.71 7.34
CA CYS A 64 -15.35 -7.41 7.10
C CYS A 64 -16.87 -7.54 6.98
N ARG A 65 -17.60 -6.49 7.38
CA ARG A 65 -19.07 -6.43 7.28
C ARG A 65 -19.49 -5.27 6.38
N LEU A 66 -20.35 -5.56 5.41
CA LEU A 66 -20.95 -4.54 4.54
C LEU A 66 -22.36 -4.20 5.03
N GLU A 67 -22.59 -2.95 5.41
CA GLU A 67 -23.92 -2.45 5.77
C GLU A 67 -24.19 -1.09 5.13
N ASN A 68 -25.31 -1.00 4.38
CA ASN A 68 -25.77 0.24 3.76
C ASN A 68 -24.72 0.97 2.91
N GLY A 69 -23.82 0.21 2.27
CA GLY A 69 -22.76 0.77 1.43
C GLY A 69 -21.49 1.18 2.16
N VAL A 70 -21.35 0.82 3.45
CA VAL A 70 -20.12 1.02 4.23
C VAL A 70 -19.55 -0.34 4.61
N VAL A 71 -18.26 -0.54 4.36
CA VAL A 71 -17.49 -1.69 4.85
C VAL A 71 -16.84 -1.37 6.20
N TYR A 72 -17.23 -2.12 7.23
CA TYR A 72 -16.62 -2.07 8.57
C TYR A 72 -15.50 -3.10 8.68
N THR A 73 -14.33 -2.65 9.12
CA THR A 73 -13.14 -3.48 9.32
C THR A 73 -13.17 -4.22 10.68
N PRO A 74 -12.36 -5.29 10.85
CA PRO A 74 -12.25 -6.00 12.12
C PRO A 74 -11.84 -5.07 13.26
N LYS A 75 -12.31 -5.38 14.47
CA LYS A 75 -11.98 -4.59 15.66
C LYS A 75 -10.46 -4.49 15.87
N GLY A 76 -9.97 -3.28 16.16
CA GLY A 76 -8.55 -3.01 16.39
C GLY A 76 -7.77 -2.64 15.12
N PHE A 77 -8.32 -2.91 13.92
CA PHE A 77 -7.63 -2.55 12.68
C PHE A 77 -7.52 -1.03 12.52
N LEU A 78 -8.57 -0.27 12.82
CA LEU A 78 -8.53 1.19 12.74
C LEU A 78 -7.42 1.77 13.63
N GLU A 79 -7.36 1.34 14.89
CA GLU A 79 -6.38 1.83 15.85
C GLU A 79 -4.94 1.46 15.46
N ALA A 80 -4.72 0.25 14.95
CA ALA A 80 -3.42 -0.16 14.42
C ALA A 80 -3.05 0.60 13.15
N PHE A 81 -4.02 0.94 12.30
CA PHE A 81 -3.80 1.73 11.09
C PHE A 81 -3.41 3.17 11.43
N GLU A 82 -4.06 3.80 12.41
CA GLU A 82 -3.64 5.11 12.94
C GLU A 82 -2.22 5.08 13.48
N GLN A 83 -1.86 4.06 14.28
CA GLN A 83 -0.50 3.93 14.80
C GLN A 83 0.55 3.78 13.68
N GLY A 84 0.21 3.05 12.61
CA GLY A 84 1.06 2.93 11.42
C GLY A 84 1.28 4.27 10.71
N LYS A 85 0.22 5.07 10.56
CA LYS A 85 0.26 6.42 9.97
C LYS A 85 1.08 7.39 10.81
N GLU A 86 0.83 7.44 12.13
CA GLU A 86 1.54 8.32 13.07
C GLU A 86 3.04 8.01 13.13
N GLY A 87 3.42 6.73 13.00
CA GLY A 87 4.81 6.31 12.95
C GLY A 87 5.52 6.57 11.62
N GLY A 88 4.81 7.06 10.59
CA GLY A 88 5.38 7.33 9.26
C GLY A 88 5.76 6.08 8.46
N TRP A 89 5.28 4.90 8.87
CA TRP A 89 5.66 3.61 8.30
C TRP A 89 5.16 3.39 6.87
N THR A 90 4.09 4.10 6.49
CA THR A 90 3.45 3.99 5.17
C THR A 90 4.20 4.73 4.06
N GLY A 91 5.15 5.61 4.44
CA GLY A 91 5.91 6.47 3.51
C GLY A 91 7.42 6.30 3.58
N LEU A 92 7.93 5.20 4.15
CA LEU A 92 9.37 4.97 4.36
C LEU A 92 10.21 5.20 3.10
N ASP A 93 9.79 4.63 1.98
CA ASP A 93 10.51 4.62 0.71
C ASP A 93 9.91 5.56 -0.35
N MET A 94 8.95 6.40 0.06
CA MET A 94 8.30 7.38 -0.81
C MET A 94 9.04 8.72 -0.79
N PRO A 95 8.96 9.55 -1.85
CA PRO A 95 9.73 10.79 -1.93
C PRO A 95 9.38 11.83 -0.84
N GLU A 96 10.41 12.51 -0.32
CA GLU A 96 10.26 13.58 0.68
C GLU A 96 9.40 14.75 0.19
N GLU A 97 9.44 15.07 -1.11
CA GLU A 97 8.64 16.13 -1.74
C GLU A 97 7.14 15.98 -1.45
N PHE A 98 6.68 14.74 -1.27
CA PHE A 98 5.28 14.42 -1.00
C PHE A 98 5.08 13.88 0.43
N GLY A 99 6.04 14.07 1.33
CA GLY A 99 5.94 13.70 2.75
C GLY A 99 6.40 12.29 3.11
N GLY A 100 7.08 11.59 2.19
CA GLY A 100 7.78 10.34 2.52
C GLY A 100 9.14 10.56 3.15
N GLN A 101 9.88 9.48 3.42
CA GLN A 101 11.21 9.51 4.04
C GLN A 101 12.34 9.18 3.05
N ASN A 102 11.99 8.83 1.81
CA ASN A 102 12.89 8.56 0.70
C ASN A 102 14.01 7.55 1.00
N MET A 103 13.77 6.61 1.93
CA MET A 103 14.68 5.50 2.16
C MET A 103 14.72 4.61 0.92
N PRO A 104 15.85 3.92 0.64
CA PRO A 104 15.89 2.95 -0.43
C PRO A 104 14.81 1.87 -0.31
N TYR A 105 14.18 1.52 -1.44
CA TYR A 105 13.08 0.53 -1.53
C TYR A 105 13.37 -0.81 -0.84
N VAL A 106 14.63 -1.22 -0.74
CA VAL A 106 15.05 -2.43 -0.01
C VAL A 106 14.67 -2.38 1.48
N MET A 107 14.71 -1.20 2.10
CA MET A 107 14.28 -1.02 3.49
C MET A 107 12.75 -1.11 3.63
N GLY A 108 12.01 -0.44 2.74
CA GLY A 108 10.55 -0.56 2.69
C GLY A 108 10.10 -2.02 2.52
N THR A 109 10.80 -2.78 1.66
CA THR A 109 10.54 -4.21 1.46
C THR A 109 10.86 -5.06 2.70
N ALA A 110 12.00 -4.84 3.35
CA ALA A 110 12.39 -5.58 4.55
C ALA A 110 11.41 -5.34 5.72
N VAL A 111 10.97 -4.09 5.90
CA VAL A 111 9.93 -3.74 6.89
C VAL A 111 8.58 -4.34 6.50
N GLY A 112 8.21 -4.27 5.21
CA GLY A 112 6.98 -4.84 4.67
C GLY A 112 6.86 -6.34 4.88
N GLU A 113 7.97 -7.08 4.83
CA GLU A 113 8.00 -8.51 5.19
C GLU A 113 7.52 -8.73 6.62
N PHE A 114 7.99 -7.93 7.58
CA PHE A 114 7.64 -8.10 8.99
C PHE A 114 6.15 -7.84 9.22
N PHE A 115 5.64 -6.76 8.64
CA PHE A 115 4.23 -6.42 8.75
C PHE A 115 3.33 -7.47 8.10
N SER A 116 3.66 -7.89 6.87
CA SER A 116 2.86 -8.88 6.15
C SER A 116 2.91 -10.26 6.80
N ALA A 117 4.05 -10.66 7.37
CA ALA A 117 4.17 -11.94 8.08
C ALA A 117 3.41 -11.95 9.42
N ALA A 118 3.32 -10.80 10.09
CA ALA A 118 2.53 -10.64 11.30
C ALA A 118 1.02 -10.63 11.01
N ASN A 119 0.59 -9.86 10.02
CA ASN A 119 -0.81 -9.77 9.62
C ASN A 119 -0.93 -9.32 8.15
N GLN A 120 -1.06 -10.30 7.26
CA GLN A 120 -1.11 -10.07 5.82
C GLN A 120 -2.32 -9.25 5.40
N ALA A 121 -3.52 -9.58 5.92
CA ALA A 121 -4.76 -8.91 5.55
C ALA A 121 -4.76 -7.43 5.96
N PHE A 122 -4.25 -7.12 7.16
CA PHE A 122 -4.06 -5.73 7.60
C PHE A 122 -3.04 -4.99 6.71
N THR A 123 -1.89 -5.61 6.44
CA THR A 123 -0.80 -4.95 5.71
C THR A 123 -1.19 -4.61 4.26
N MET A 124 -2.14 -5.36 3.67
CA MET A 124 -2.65 -5.06 2.32
C MET A 124 -3.25 -3.67 2.19
N TYR A 125 -3.84 -3.07 3.24
CA TYR A 125 -4.43 -1.72 3.13
C TYR A 125 -3.37 -0.65 2.79
N GLN A 126 -2.25 -0.62 3.52
CA GLN A 126 -1.15 0.29 3.19
C GLN A 126 -0.38 -0.17 1.94
N GLY A 127 -0.24 -1.49 1.71
CA GLY A 127 0.49 -2.03 0.57
C GLY A 127 -0.17 -1.70 -0.78
N LEU A 128 -1.50 -1.82 -0.86
CA LEU A 128 -2.27 -1.42 -2.04
C LEU A 128 -2.21 0.08 -2.28
N THR A 129 -2.26 0.86 -1.19
CA THR A 129 -2.11 2.32 -1.24
C THR A 129 -0.75 2.72 -1.78
N HIS A 130 0.33 2.08 -1.32
CA HIS A 130 1.69 2.29 -1.81
C HIS A 130 1.81 2.00 -3.31
N GLY A 131 1.24 0.89 -3.78
CA GLY A 131 1.20 0.56 -5.21
C GLY A 131 0.42 1.58 -6.05
N ALA A 132 -0.74 2.03 -5.56
CA ALA A 132 -1.54 3.05 -6.24
C ALA A 132 -0.84 4.42 -6.26
N ALA A 133 -0.23 4.83 -5.15
CA ALA A 133 0.56 6.05 -5.06
C ALA A 133 1.78 6.00 -6.00
N SER A 134 2.47 4.86 -6.06
CA SER A 134 3.61 4.64 -6.97
C SER A 134 3.21 4.80 -8.45
N ALA A 135 2.02 4.32 -8.84
CA ALA A 135 1.53 4.51 -10.20
C ALA A 135 1.25 6.00 -10.52
N ILE A 136 0.70 6.76 -9.58
CA ILE A 136 0.49 8.22 -9.73
C ILE A 136 1.84 8.95 -9.76
N LEU A 137 2.81 8.54 -8.93
CA LEU A 137 4.16 9.11 -8.93
C LEU A 137 4.86 8.90 -10.29
N ALA A 138 4.70 7.73 -10.89
CA ALA A 138 5.33 7.40 -12.17
C ALA A 138 4.64 8.07 -13.38
N HIS A 139 3.31 8.21 -13.36
CA HIS A 139 2.53 8.55 -14.56
C HIS A 139 1.66 9.80 -14.43
N GLY A 140 1.49 10.33 -13.22
CA GLY A 140 0.66 11.49 -12.96
C GLY A 140 1.28 12.78 -13.50
N THR A 141 0.43 13.75 -13.84
CA THR A 141 0.86 15.14 -14.02
C THR A 141 1.30 15.74 -12.69
N ASP A 142 2.02 16.86 -12.70
CA ASP A 142 2.43 17.55 -11.48
C ASP A 142 1.22 17.94 -10.60
N GLU A 143 0.11 18.32 -11.23
CA GLU A 143 -1.15 18.61 -10.55
C GLU A 143 -1.76 17.36 -9.88
N GLN A 144 -1.75 16.21 -10.56
CA GLN A 144 -2.23 14.94 -9.98
C GLN A 144 -1.33 14.51 -8.82
N LYS A 145 -0.01 14.63 -8.96
CA LYS A 145 0.95 14.30 -7.91
C LYS A 145 0.72 15.16 -6.66
N ALA A 146 0.66 16.48 -6.84
CA ALA A 146 0.41 17.41 -5.75
C ALA A 146 -0.95 17.20 -5.07
N THR A 147 -1.97 16.78 -5.82
CA THR A 147 -3.31 16.52 -5.28
C THR A 147 -3.40 15.23 -4.47
N TYR A 148 -2.81 14.13 -4.97
CA TYR A 148 -3.05 12.80 -4.42
C TYR A 148 -1.92 12.28 -3.52
N LEU A 149 -0.66 12.50 -3.89
CA LEU A 149 0.47 11.81 -3.24
C LEU A 149 0.63 12.14 -1.75
N PRO A 150 0.50 13.41 -1.29
CA PRO A 150 0.68 13.71 0.12
C PRO A 150 -0.27 12.91 1.02
N ASN A 151 -1.55 12.83 0.65
CA ASN A 151 -2.56 12.09 1.41
C ASN A 151 -2.40 10.57 1.30
N MET A 152 -1.96 10.07 0.14
CA MET A 152 -1.78 8.63 -0.07
C MET A 152 -0.54 8.09 0.63
N ILE A 153 0.57 8.85 0.63
CA ILE A 153 1.82 8.45 1.29
C ILE A 153 1.63 8.35 2.81
N SER A 154 0.88 9.28 3.41
CA SER A 154 0.51 9.22 4.82
C SER A 154 -0.67 8.29 5.11
N CYS A 155 -1.23 7.61 4.10
CA CYS A 155 -2.45 6.80 4.17
C CYS A 155 -3.67 7.52 4.80
N GLN A 156 -3.72 8.85 4.76
CA GLN A 156 -4.95 9.59 5.08
C GLN A 156 -6.03 9.29 4.05
N TRP A 157 -5.61 9.13 2.80
CA TRP A 157 -6.37 8.48 1.75
C TRP A 157 -5.71 7.15 1.40
N THR A 158 -6.49 6.10 1.22
CA THR A 158 -5.97 4.82 0.71
C THR A 158 -6.12 4.74 -0.81
N GLY A 159 -5.56 3.71 -1.42
CA GLY A 159 -5.70 3.48 -2.86
C GLY A 159 -5.74 2.01 -3.23
N THR A 160 -6.34 1.73 -4.39
CA THR A 160 -6.42 0.37 -4.93
C THR A 160 -6.59 0.35 -6.45
N MET A 161 -6.37 -0.82 -7.05
CA MET A 161 -6.47 -1.06 -8.49
C MET A 161 -7.74 -1.81 -8.86
N ASN A 162 -8.45 -1.33 -9.87
CA ASN A 162 -9.75 -1.83 -10.29
C ASN A 162 -9.67 -2.34 -11.74
N LEU A 163 -9.34 -3.63 -11.87
CA LEU A 163 -8.95 -4.24 -13.15
C LEU A 163 -10.02 -5.23 -13.66
N THR A 164 -10.20 -6.32 -12.92
CA THR A 164 -11.01 -7.51 -13.26
C THR A 164 -12.51 -7.22 -13.31
N GLU A 165 -13.21 -7.86 -14.25
CA GLU A 165 -14.68 -7.81 -14.39
C GLU A 165 -15.26 -9.24 -14.32
N PRO A 166 -16.57 -9.42 -14.06
CA PRO A 166 -17.17 -10.76 -13.94
C PRO A 166 -16.93 -11.68 -15.16
N HIS A 167 -16.82 -11.11 -16.35
CA HIS A 167 -16.57 -11.86 -17.59
C HIS A 167 -15.11 -11.84 -18.06
N CYS A 168 -14.19 -11.18 -17.34
CA CYS A 168 -12.77 -11.15 -17.71
C CYS A 168 -11.83 -11.07 -16.50
N GLY A 169 -10.93 -12.05 -16.39
CA GLY A 169 -9.83 -12.10 -15.41
C GLY A 169 -8.47 -11.94 -16.09
N THR A 170 -7.88 -13.06 -16.52
CA THR A 170 -6.56 -13.08 -17.17
C THR A 170 -6.51 -12.25 -18.46
N ASP A 171 -7.61 -12.20 -19.22
CA ASP A 171 -7.72 -11.42 -20.46
C ASP A 171 -8.47 -10.10 -20.24
N LEU A 172 -7.75 -9.09 -19.75
CA LEU A 172 -8.31 -7.75 -19.51
C LEU A 172 -8.71 -7.01 -20.80
N GLY A 173 -8.26 -7.47 -21.97
CA GLY A 173 -8.69 -6.91 -23.27
C GLY A 173 -10.19 -7.08 -23.51
N LEU A 174 -10.85 -8.01 -22.81
CA LEU A 174 -12.30 -8.24 -22.89
C LEU A 174 -13.13 -7.31 -21.97
N MET A 175 -12.48 -6.42 -21.21
CA MET A 175 -13.17 -5.50 -20.30
C MET A 175 -14.15 -4.59 -21.04
N ARG A 176 -15.23 -4.22 -20.36
CA ARG A 176 -16.32 -3.41 -20.88
C ARG A 176 -16.53 -2.10 -20.12
N THR A 177 -15.84 -1.89 -19.00
CA THR A 177 -15.87 -0.61 -18.29
C THR A 177 -15.43 0.51 -19.24
N LYS A 178 -16.21 1.60 -19.27
CA LYS A 178 -16.03 2.72 -20.19
C LYS A 178 -15.54 3.96 -19.46
N ALA A 179 -14.75 4.77 -20.14
CA ALA A 179 -14.37 6.13 -19.75
C ALA A 179 -14.88 7.10 -20.81
N GLU A 180 -16.03 7.73 -20.57
CA GLU A 180 -16.64 8.69 -21.50
C GLU A 180 -16.06 10.10 -21.25
N PRO A 181 -15.37 10.73 -22.22
CA PRO A 181 -14.77 12.05 -22.01
C PRO A 181 -15.85 13.10 -21.74
N GLN A 182 -15.56 14.03 -20.84
CA GLN A 182 -16.41 15.16 -20.48
C GLN A 182 -15.84 16.46 -21.06
N GLY A 183 -16.65 17.52 -21.06
CA GLY A 183 -16.27 18.83 -21.63
C GLY A 183 -15.21 19.60 -20.83
N ASP A 184 -14.92 19.18 -19.60
CA ASP A 184 -13.99 19.81 -18.66
C ASP A 184 -12.62 19.09 -18.56
N GLY A 185 -12.40 18.06 -19.39
CA GLY A 185 -11.18 17.25 -19.38
C GLY A 185 -11.24 16.02 -18.48
N SER A 186 -12.30 15.86 -17.68
CA SER A 186 -12.54 14.64 -16.89
C SER A 186 -13.15 13.51 -17.73
N PHE A 187 -13.30 12.33 -17.13
CA PHE A 187 -13.99 11.19 -17.72
C PHE A 187 -15.10 10.70 -16.79
N LYS A 188 -16.24 10.31 -17.36
CA LYS A 188 -17.30 9.60 -16.66
C LYS A 188 -17.06 8.09 -16.80
N ILE A 189 -16.79 7.44 -15.67
CA ILE A 189 -16.54 5.99 -15.64
C ILE A 189 -17.85 5.23 -15.43
N SER A 190 -18.08 4.15 -16.18
CA SER A 190 -19.25 3.28 -16.00
C SER A 190 -18.90 1.82 -16.31
N GLY A 191 -19.18 0.94 -15.36
CA GLY A 191 -18.86 -0.49 -15.45
C GLY A 191 -18.94 -1.16 -14.08
N GLN A 192 -18.51 -2.42 -14.00
CA GLN A 192 -18.43 -3.18 -12.76
C GLN A 192 -17.11 -3.90 -12.69
N LYS A 193 -16.40 -3.73 -11.56
CA LYS A 193 -15.15 -4.41 -11.24
C LYS A 193 -15.38 -5.37 -10.08
N ILE A 194 -14.62 -6.47 -10.03
CA ILE A 194 -14.71 -7.50 -8.98
C ILE A 194 -13.34 -7.85 -8.44
N PHE A 195 -13.33 -8.43 -7.23
CA PHE A 195 -12.10 -8.80 -6.51
C PHE A 195 -11.18 -7.61 -6.23
N ILE A 196 -11.77 -6.47 -5.87
CA ILE A 196 -11.03 -5.26 -5.55
C ILE A 196 -10.68 -5.29 -4.07
N SER A 197 -9.45 -5.70 -3.77
CA SER A 197 -8.91 -5.64 -2.42
C SER A 197 -8.92 -4.21 -1.90
N SER A 198 -9.37 -4.02 -0.66
CA SER A 198 -9.54 -2.71 -0.03
C SER A 198 -10.36 -1.72 -0.89
N GLY A 199 -11.33 -2.24 -1.66
CA GLY A 199 -12.22 -1.42 -2.49
C GLY A 199 -13.17 -0.52 -1.69
N ASP A 200 -13.37 -0.81 -0.41
CA ASP A 200 -14.06 0.05 0.55
C ASP A 200 -13.63 -0.32 1.98
N HIS A 201 -13.63 0.65 2.90
CA HIS A 201 -13.37 0.46 4.34
C HIS A 201 -13.55 1.77 5.13
N ASP A 202 -13.64 1.67 6.45
CA ASP A 202 -13.88 2.77 7.40
C ASP A 202 -12.61 3.36 8.06
N MET A 203 -11.43 3.07 7.51
CA MET A 203 -10.13 3.44 8.12
C MET A 203 -9.43 4.67 7.52
N ALA A 204 -10.00 5.28 6.49
CA ALA A 204 -9.43 6.42 5.80
C ALA A 204 -10.52 7.42 5.40
N GLU A 205 -10.12 8.68 5.19
CA GLU A 205 -11.08 9.73 4.83
C GLU A 205 -11.56 9.62 3.37
N ASN A 206 -10.76 8.99 2.52
CA ASN A 206 -11.04 8.80 1.09
C ASN A 206 -10.31 7.57 0.54
N ILE A 207 -10.79 7.03 -0.58
CA ILE A 207 -10.18 5.89 -1.29
C ILE A 207 -10.00 6.26 -2.77
N VAL A 208 -8.75 6.28 -3.22
CA VAL A 208 -8.35 6.61 -4.59
C VAL A 208 -8.34 5.34 -5.45
N HIS A 209 -9.35 5.18 -6.30
CA HIS A 209 -9.45 4.05 -7.22
C HIS A 209 -8.73 4.33 -8.53
N LEU A 210 -7.71 3.51 -8.85
CA LEU A 210 -7.16 3.44 -10.20
C LEU A 210 -8.00 2.44 -11.01
N VAL A 211 -8.79 2.94 -11.96
CA VAL A 211 -9.75 2.12 -12.71
C VAL A 211 -9.31 1.96 -14.16
N LEU A 212 -9.16 0.72 -14.60
CA LEU A 212 -8.91 0.42 -16.00
C LEU A 212 -10.23 0.41 -16.80
N ALA A 213 -10.29 1.23 -17.84
CA ALA A 213 -11.49 1.46 -18.63
C ALA A 213 -11.14 1.81 -20.09
N LYS A 214 -12.08 1.56 -21.01
CA LYS A 214 -11.92 1.87 -22.44
C LYS A 214 -12.58 3.20 -22.81
N ILE A 215 -11.87 4.03 -23.56
CA ILE A 215 -12.45 5.21 -24.19
C ILE A 215 -13.28 4.74 -25.41
N PRO A 216 -14.58 5.10 -25.53
CA PRO A 216 -15.38 4.73 -26.69
C PRO A 216 -14.73 5.20 -28.01
N GLY A 217 -14.58 4.28 -28.96
CA GLY A 217 -13.91 4.56 -30.24
C GLY A 217 -12.37 4.48 -30.19
N GLY A 218 -11.79 4.18 -29.03
CA GLY A 218 -10.38 3.80 -28.92
C GLY A 218 -10.08 2.44 -29.57
N PRO A 219 -8.79 2.06 -29.68
CA PRO A 219 -8.40 0.73 -30.18
C PRO A 219 -9.03 -0.42 -29.38
N GLU A 220 -9.11 -1.61 -29.97
CA GLU A 220 -9.76 -2.77 -29.33
C GLU A 220 -9.02 -3.32 -28.09
N GLY A 221 -7.74 -2.95 -27.89
CA GLY A 221 -6.89 -3.38 -26.77
C GLY A 221 -7.21 -2.67 -25.46
#